data_AF-A0A2A2R4N4-F1
#
_entry.id   AF-A0A2A2R4N4-F1
#
_cell.length_a   1.000
_cell.length_b   1.000
_cell.length_c   1.000
_cell.angle_alpha   90.00
_cell.angle_beta   90.00
_cell.angle_gamma   90.00
#
_symmetry.space_group_name_H-M   'P 1'
#
loop_
_entity.id
_entity.type
_entity.pdbx_description
1 polymer ?
#
loop_
_entity_poly.entity_id
_entity_poly.type
_entity_poly.pdbx_seq_one_letter_code
_entity_poly.pdbx_strand_id
1 'polypeptide(L)'
;MSARPAKRRAGLPAFELLEEAVHLLRLAPARALVIYYAGAVPFVLALLYFWADMSRGALADGRCASGALLLAFLFVWMKTCQSRYALRLRAQLTGAEPPRWGASEFGRVAVEHAALHAPLLFFAPLLPVVIVAPEAFGFLQTLTVLADGQPRGLRAAIRRAAHQTGLWSMQQRVVQLVLAGFGLVVLVNVIFALQLGPWLLKTFLGVETTFTRGGAAMILNTTYFASAVALAWLCVDPLLKAVYVLRGFYGESLATGEDLRVEIRRARQAPAWLGAVVAALLATAATAAEPPEIGARTPAPTVAPAAVPAADLSESIERTLAQREFAWRLPRERSEAMAKTWLRQFGEDTAAAIKRGIESVVKVVRKIYHKLRDFSERWFKVKDSSETSTKNLDWQSGVQLLVFILLAVVACVLGVLLFRLWRQRTKRPVLLAQAVAVTPDLTDENTTADQLPEDDWLKLARELAGRGELRLAVRAMYLASLAHLGRRELVVIARFKSNRDYELELRRRARAWPALQGAFAENVGSFDRAWYGMHEVSAEALQQFETNVQRIRASGGPTP
;
A
#
# COMPACT_ATOMS: atom_id res chain seq x y z
N MET A 1 -17.82 23.46 9.14
CA MET A 1 -16.45 23.11 9.60
C MET A 1 -15.55 22.91 8.37
N SER A 2 -14.88 23.96 7.89
CA SER A 2 -13.97 23.84 6.74
C SER A 2 -12.59 23.38 7.22
N ALA A 3 -12.16 22.20 6.76
CA ALA A 3 -10.76 21.80 6.93
C ALA A 3 -9.85 22.83 6.25
N ARG A 4 -8.95 23.46 7.03
CA ARG A 4 -7.98 24.48 6.56
C ARG A 4 -7.31 24.03 5.25
N PRO A 5 -7.12 24.92 4.26
CA PRO A 5 -6.65 24.59 2.90
C PRO A 5 -5.31 23.83 2.86
N ALA A 6 -4.47 24.00 3.90
CA ALA A 6 -3.22 23.26 4.05
C ALA A 6 -3.40 21.74 4.28
N LYS A 7 -4.47 21.31 4.98
CA LYS A 7 -4.76 19.87 5.18
C LYS A 7 -5.22 19.21 3.88
N ARG A 8 -5.97 19.92 3.02
CA ARG A 8 -6.41 19.39 1.71
C ARG A 8 -5.24 19.12 0.77
N ARG A 9 -4.23 20.00 0.75
CA ARG A 9 -3.00 19.81 -0.05
C ARG A 9 -2.10 18.68 0.46
N ALA A 10 -2.18 18.31 1.74
CA ALA A 10 -1.36 17.26 2.33
C ALA A 10 -1.78 15.84 1.92
N GLY A 11 -2.98 15.68 1.34
CA GLY A 11 -3.54 14.37 0.97
C GLY A 11 -3.96 13.54 2.19
N LEU A 12 -4.79 12.53 1.96
CA LEU A 12 -5.16 11.56 3.00
C LEU A 12 -3.91 10.80 3.48
N PRO A 13 -3.81 10.39 4.75
CA PRO A 13 -2.76 9.46 5.17
C PRO A 13 -2.94 8.10 4.45
N ALA A 14 -1.82 7.37 4.28
CA ALA A 14 -1.79 6.15 3.48
C ALA A 14 -2.73 5.04 4.00
N PHE A 15 -2.94 4.95 5.32
CA PHE A 15 -3.82 3.95 5.92
C PHE A 15 -5.31 4.25 5.67
N GLU A 16 -5.73 5.51 5.81
CA GLU A 16 -7.10 5.92 5.48
C GLU A 16 -7.40 5.67 4.00
N LEU A 17 -6.43 5.96 3.11
CA LEU A 17 -6.57 5.66 1.68
C LEU A 17 -6.73 4.15 1.39
N LEU A 18 -6.02 3.29 2.13
CA LEU A 18 -6.15 1.83 2.00
C LEU A 18 -7.49 1.33 2.55
N GLU A 19 -7.94 1.86 3.68
CA GLU A 19 -9.23 1.53 4.26
C GLU A 19 -10.38 1.91 3.33
N GLU A 20 -10.34 3.13 2.77
CA GLU A 20 -11.33 3.58 1.80
C GLU A 20 -11.27 2.77 0.50
N ALA A 21 -10.09 2.34 0.05
CA ALA A 21 -9.96 1.46 -1.11
C ALA A 21 -10.63 0.09 -0.86
N VAL A 22 -10.46 -0.48 0.33
CA VAL A 22 -11.14 -1.72 0.72
C VAL A 22 -12.65 -1.51 0.81
N HIS A 23 -13.10 -0.39 1.38
CA HIS A 23 -14.52 -0.07 1.48
C HIS A 23 -15.16 0.11 0.09
N LEU A 24 -14.49 0.83 -0.82
CA LEU A 24 -14.90 1.00 -2.21
C LEU A 24 -15.01 -0.36 -2.92
N LEU A 25 -14.04 -1.25 -2.71
CA LEU A 25 -14.05 -2.58 -3.32
C LEU A 25 -15.21 -3.45 -2.80
N ARG A 26 -15.54 -3.34 -1.50
CA ARG A 26 -16.67 -4.06 -0.90
C ARG A 26 -18.02 -3.58 -1.42
N LEU A 27 -18.13 -2.30 -1.72
CA LEU A 27 -19.33 -1.71 -2.31
C LEU A 27 -19.37 -1.87 -3.83
N ALA A 28 -18.29 -2.32 -4.47
CA ALA A 28 -18.18 -2.37 -5.92
C ALA A 28 -19.21 -3.36 -6.52
N PRO A 29 -19.90 -2.98 -7.61
CA PRO A 29 -20.81 -3.90 -8.27
C PRO A 29 -20.04 -5.11 -8.82
N ALA A 30 -20.60 -6.32 -8.70
CA ALA A 30 -19.96 -7.55 -9.20
C ALA A 30 -19.52 -7.44 -10.67
N ARG A 31 -20.26 -6.68 -11.47
CA ARG A 31 -19.94 -6.39 -12.88
C ARG A 31 -18.60 -5.66 -13.08
N ALA A 32 -18.09 -4.92 -12.09
CA ALA A 32 -16.77 -4.31 -12.15
C ALA A 32 -15.68 -5.39 -12.01
N LEU A 33 -15.81 -6.27 -11.02
CA LEU A 33 -14.87 -7.39 -10.81
C LEU A 33 -14.89 -8.38 -11.98
N VAL A 34 -16.06 -8.67 -12.56
CA VAL A 34 -16.16 -9.53 -13.75
C VAL A 34 -15.36 -8.96 -14.91
N ILE A 35 -15.41 -7.65 -15.17
CA ILE A 35 -14.61 -7.01 -16.23
C ILE A 35 -13.11 -7.14 -15.95
N TYR A 36 -12.71 -6.94 -14.69
CA TYR A 36 -11.33 -7.10 -14.30
C TYR A 36 -10.82 -8.53 -14.57
N TYR A 37 -11.53 -9.54 -14.06
CA TYR A 37 -11.13 -10.94 -14.19
C TYR A 37 -11.28 -11.48 -15.62
N ALA A 38 -12.25 -11.00 -16.40
CA ALA A 38 -12.37 -11.31 -17.83
C ALA A 38 -11.16 -10.82 -18.66
N GLY A 39 -10.44 -9.80 -18.18
CA GLY A 39 -9.17 -9.38 -18.76
C GLY A 39 -7.97 -10.15 -18.20
N ALA A 40 -7.90 -10.25 -16.87
CA ALA A 40 -6.71 -10.76 -16.18
C ALA A 40 -6.53 -12.28 -16.26
N VAL A 41 -7.61 -13.06 -16.13
CA VAL A 41 -7.54 -14.52 -16.11
C VAL A 41 -7.04 -15.10 -17.45
N PRO A 42 -7.55 -14.70 -18.62
CA PRO A 42 -7.05 -15.21 -19.90
C PRO A 42 -5.56 -14.93 -20.11
N PHE A 43 -5.09 -13.73 -19.75
CA PHE A 43 -3.68 -13.38 -19.84
C PHE A 43 -2.82 -14.25 -18.91
N VAL A 44 -3.21 -14.41 -17.65
CA VAL A 44 -2.48 -15.23 -16.68
C VAL A 44 -2.40 -16.69 -17.13
N LEU A 45 -3.51 -17.27 -17.60
CA LEU A 45 -3.52 -18.65 -18.10
C LEU A 45 -2.63 -18.82 -19.33
N ALA A 46 -2.71 -17.90 -20.29
CA ALA A 46 -1.85 -17.92 -21.47
C ALA A 46 -0.37 -17.73 -21.09
N LEU A 47 -0.07 -16.88 -20.11
CA LEU A 47 1.29 -16.66 -19.62
C LEU A 47 1.86 -17.91 -18.95
N LEU A 48 1.08 -18.57 -18.08
CA LEU A 48 1.49 -19.81 -17.44
C LEU A 48 1.68 -20.94 -18.45
N TYR A 49 0.79 -21.03 -19.44
CA TYR A 49 0.90 -21.97 -20.54
C TYR A 49 2.17 -21.73 -21.37
N PHE A 50 2.39 -20.48 -21.80
CA PHE A 50 3.55 -20.08 -22.59
C PHE A 50 4.84 -20.32 -21.80
N TRP A 51 4.87 -19.98 -20.50
CA TRP A 51 6.00 -20.26 -19.62
C TRP A 51 6.30 -21.76 -19.53
N ALA A 52 5.27 -22.59 -19.36
CA ALA A 52 5.41 -24.05 -19.32
C ALA A 52 5.91 -24.62 -20.66
N ASP A 53 5.37 -24.13 -21.79
CA ASP A 53 5.79 -24.57 -23.14
C ASP A 53 7.21 -24.12 -23.47
N MET A 54 7.59 -22.87 -23.17
CA MET A 54 8.96 -22.39 -23.44
C MET A 54 10.01 -23.03 -22.53
N SER A 55 9.64 -23.44 -21.32
CA SER A 55 10.57 -24.09 -20.41
C SER A 55 10.85 -25.56 -20.77
N ARG A 56 9.86 -26.28 -21.32
CA ARG A 56 9.96 -27.75 -21.52
C ARG A 56 9.63 -28.25 -22.93
N GLY A 57 9.03 -27.44 -23.79
CA GLY A 57 8.59 -27.84 -25.12
C GLY A 57 9.77 -28.02 -26.08
N ALA A 58 9.80 -29.16 -26.77
CA ALA A 58 10.78 -29.44 -27.82
C ALA A 58 10.61 -28.52 -29.04
N LEU A 59 9.36 -28.20 -29.40
CA LEU A 59 8.99 -27.33 -30.52
C LEU A 59 8.72 -25.87 -30.08
N ALA A 60 9.33 -25.43 -28.97
CA ALA A 60 9.12 -24.09 -28.41
C ALA A 60 9.53 -22.99 -29.41
N ASP A 61 10.60 -23.19 -30.16
CA ASP A 61 11.15 -22.17 -31.06
C ASP A 61 10.16 -21.82 -32.20
N GLY A 62 9.50 -22.83 -32.78
CA GLY A 62 8.49 -22.63 -33.82
C GLY A 62 7.19 -21.95 -33.32
N ARG A 63 6.88 -22.08 -32.02
CA ARG A 63 5.69 -21.45 -31.41
C ARG A 63 5.98 -20.16 -30.67
N CYS A 64 7.25 -19.78 -30.51
CA CYS A 64 7.64 -18.63 -29.73
C CYS A 64 7.02 -17.34 -30.29
N ALA A 65 7.09 -17.15 -31.61
CA ALA A 65 6.53 -15.97 -32.27
C ALA A 65 5.00 -15.87 -32.11
N SER A 66 4.27 -16.94 -32.40
CA SER A 66 2.80 -16.95 -32.27
C SER A 66 2.35 -16.82 -30.81
N GLY A 67 3.07 -17.47 -29.88
CA GLY A 67 2.80 -17.36 -28.45
C GLY A 67 3.08 -15.97 -27.90
N ALA A 68 4.16 -15.32 -28.32
CA ALA A 68 4.49 -13.95 -27.95
C ALA A 68 3.45 -12.95 -28.48
N LEU A 69 2.99 -13.12 -29.72
CA LEU A 69 1.91 -12.31 -30.30
C LEU A 69 0.61 -12.45 -29.53
N LEU A 70 0.21 -13.68 -29.18
CA LEU A 70 -0.97 -13.93 -28.36
C LEU A 70 -0.85 -13.28 -26.98
N LEU A 71 0.32 -13.40 -26.34
CA LEU A 71 0.57 -12.76 -25.04
C LEU A 71 0.53 -11.23 -25.12
N ALA A 72 1.09 -10.64 -26.17
CA ALA A 72 1.05 -9.19 -26.38
C ALA A 72 -0.40 -8.70 -26.54
N PHE A 73 -1.20 -9.41 -27.35
CA PHE A 73 -2.62 -9.13 -27.51
C PHE A 73 -3.37 -9.25 -26.17
N LEU A 74 -3.21 -10.37 -25.46
CA LEU A 74 -3.87 -10.60 -24.17
C LEU A 74 -3.42 -9.62 -23.09
N PHE A 75 -2.18 -9.15 -23.14
CA PHE A 75 -1.66 -8.13 -22.23
C PHE A 75 -2.36 -6.78 -22.45
N VAL A 76 -2.49 -6.34 -23.71
CA VAL A 76 -3.21 -5.11 -24.06
C VAL A 76 -4.70 -5.24 -23.72
N TRP A 77 -5.31 -6.39 -24.00
CA TRP A 77 -6.67 -6.73 -23.59
C TRP A 77 -6.84 -6.58 -22.07
N MET A 78 -5.98 -7.24 -21.29
CA MET A 78 -5.99 -7.14 -19.83
C MET A 78 -5.88 -5.69 -19.35
N LYS A 79 -4.92 -4.91 -19.87
CA LYS A 79 -4.74 -3.50 -19.46
C LYS A 79 -5.97 -2.64 -19.78
N THR A 80 -6.58 -2.86 -20.93
CA THR A 80 -7.81 -2.15 -21.34
C THR A 80 -8.99 -2.51 -20.43
N CYS A 81 -9.14 -3.79 -20.07
CA CYS A 81 -10.13 -4.23 -19.07
C CYS A 81 -9.87 -3.60 -17.68
N GLN A 82 -8.60 -3.51 -17.26
CA GLN A 82 -8.23 -2.85 -15.99
C GLN A 82 -8.59 -1.36 -15.99
N SER A 83 -8.41 -0.64 -17.11
CA SER A 83 -8.85 0.75 -17.25
C SER A 83 -10.38 0.88 -17.16
N ARG A 84 -11.12 -0.02 -17.81
CA ARG A 84 -12.59 -0.04 -17.74
C ARG A 84 -13.09 -0.34 -16.33
N TYR A 85 -12.40 -1.22 -15.61
CA TYR A 85 -12.63 -1.47 -14.19
C TYR A 85 -12.40 -0.20 -13.36
N ALA A 86 -11.28 0.48 -13.56
CA ALA A 86 -10.94 1.72 -12.86
C ALA A 86 -11.97 2.84 -13.10
N LEU A 87 -12.45 3.00 -14.34
CA LEU A 87 -13.50 3.96 -14.67
C LEU A 87 -14.82 3.67 -13.95
N ARG A 88 -15.18 2.40 -13.79
CA ARG A 88 -16.40 2.02 -13.05
C ARG A 88 -16.29 2.31 -11.57
N LEU A 89 -15.15 2.00 -10.96
CA LEU A 89 -14.88 2.38 -9.57
C LEU A 89 -14.95 3.89 -9.39
N ARG A 90 -14.38 4.64 -10.34
CA ARG A 90 -14.44 6.10 -10.34
C ARG A 90 -15.87 6.64 -10.47
N ALA A 91 -16.66 6.07 -11.37
CA ALA A 91 -18.07 6.45 -11.56
C ALA A 91 -18.90 6.20 -10.29
N GLN A 92 -18.60 5.12 -9.57
CA GLN A 92 -19.22 4.84 -8.27
C GLN A 92 -18.82 5.86 -7.20
N LEU A 93 -17.56 6.28 -7.14
CA LEU A 93 -17.11 7.32 -6.22
C LEU A 93 -17.85 8.64 -6.45
N THR A 94 -18.04 9.03 -7.72
CA THR A 94 -18.73 10.27 -8.08
C THR A 94 -20.26 10.17 -8.07
N GLY A 95 -20.80 8.95 -7.93
CA GLY A 95 -22.22 8.68 -8.13
C GLY A 95 -22.72 9.07 -9.53
N ALA A 96 -21.84 8.99 -10.53
CA ALA A 96 -22.15 9.24 -11.93
C ALA A 96 -22.33 7.93 -12.69
N GLU A 97 -23.04 7.95 -13.83
CA GLU A 97 -23.07 6.78 -14.69
C GLU A 97 -21.70 6.55 -15.35
N PRO A 98 -21.22 5.29 -15.42
CA PRO A 98 -19.95 5.00 -16.08
C PRO A 98 -20.05 5.30 -17.59
N PRO A 99 -19.03 5.94 -18.18
CA PRO A 99 -19.04 6.24 -19.61
C PRO A 99 -19.16 4.96 -20.44
N ARG A 100 -20.05 4.98 -21.44
CA ARG A 100 -20.23 3.87 -22.38
C ARG A 100 -19.16 3.98 -23.45
N TRP A 101 -18.13 3.14 -23.38
CA TRP A 101 -17.14 3.02 -24.46
C TRP A 101 -17.72 2.29 -25.65
N GLY A 102 -17.65 2.91 -26.84
CA GLY A 102 -17.79 2.25 -28.11
C GLY A 102 -16.48 1.59 -28.55
N ALA A 103 -16.48 1.07 -29.79
CA ALA A 103 -15.29 0.42 -30.35
C ALA A 103 -14.12 1.39 -30.55
N SER A 104 -14.40 2.67 -30.84
CA SER A 104 -13.37 3.68 -31.09
C SER A 104 -12.58 4.04 -29.82
N GLU A 105 -13.28 4.20 -28.70
CA GLU A 105 -12.69 4.53 -27.41
C GLU A 105 -11.88 3.35 -26.90
N PHE A 106 -12.41 2.14 -27.06
CA PHE A 106 -11.70 0.90 -26.72
C PHE A 106 -10.39 0.77 -27.51
N GLY A 107 -10.44 0.97 -28.83
CA GLY A 107 -9.27 0.92 -29.70
C GLY A 107 -8.21 1.95 -29.32
N ARG A 108 -8.61 3.18 -28.98
CA ARG A 108 -7.68 4.24 -28.54
C ARG A 108 -6.98 3.87 -27.24
N VAL A 109 -7.72 3.40 -26.24
CA VAL A 109 -7.13 2.97 -24.96
C VAL A 109 -6.21 1.76 -25.16
N ALA A 110 -6.58 0.83 -26.03
CA ALA A 110 -5.72 -0.31 -26.37
C ALA A 110 -4.40 0.14 -27.03
N VAL A 111 -4.45 1.10 -27.96
CA VAL A 111 -3.25 1.67 -28.60
C VAL A 111 -2.39 2.43 -27.59
N GLU A 112 -3.00 3.22 -26.70
CA GLU A 112 -2.29 3.91 -25.61
C GLU A 112 -1.56 2.90 -24.72
N HIS A 113 -2.22 1.80 -24.34
CA HIS A 113 -1.59 0.75 -23.52
C HIS A 113 -0.49 0.02 -24.27
N ALA A 114 -0.69 -0.31 -25.55
CA ALA A 114 0.33 -0.95 -26.37
C ALA A 114 1.60 -0.08 -26.46
N ALA A 115 1.45 1.23 -26.68
CA ALA A 115 2.57 2.15 -26.78
C ALA A 115 3.27 2.43 -25.44
N LEU A 116 2.51 2.62 -24.36
CA LEU A 116 3.05 3.08 -23.06
C LEU A 116 3.51 1.95 -22.14
N HIS A 117 2.92 0.76 -22.26
CA HIS A 117 3.32 -0.39 -21.46
C HIS A 117 4.34 -1.30 -22.18
N ALA A 118 4.65 -1.10 -23.46
CA ALA A 118 5.72 -1.84 -24.14
C ALA A 118 7.10 -1.69 -23.45
N PRO A 119 7.55 -0.48 -23.03
CA PRO A 119 8.81 -0.34 -22.29
C PRO A 119 8.83 -1.14 -20.99
N LEU A 120 7.67 -1.34 -20.36
CA LEU A 120 7.56 -2.09 -19.11
C LEU A 120 7.98 -3.56 -19.27
N LEU A 121 7.76 -4.18 -20.43
CA LEU A 121 8.16 -5.56 -20.67
C LEU A 121 9.69 -5.71 -20.79
N PHE A 122 10.36 -4.67 -21.31
CA PHE A 122 11.84 -4.63 -21.34
C PHE A 122 12.45 -4.44 -19.96
N PHE A 123 11.79 -3.70 -19.06
CA PHE A 123 12.22 -3.52 -17.67
C PHE A 123 11.61 -4.55 -16.70
N ALA A 124 10.66 -5.38 -17.14
CA ALA A 124 9.97 -6.38 -16.31
C ALA A 124 10.89 -7.39 -15.61
N PRO A 125 11.99 -7.89 -16.22
CA PRO A 125 12.86 -8.82 -15.50
C PRO A 125 13.73 -8.12 -14.44
N LEU A 126 13.75 -6.79 -14.40
CA LEU A 126 14.26 -6.01 -13.25
C LEU A 126 13.19 -5.90 -12.15
N LEU A 127 12.49 -6.99 -11.83
CA LEU A 127 11.44 -7.09 -10.82
C LEU A 127 11.75 -6.46 -9.44
N PRO A 128 13.01 -6.34 -8.96
CA PRO A 128 13.29 -5.52 -7.77
C PRO A 128 12.98 -4.01 -7.94
N VAL A 129 12.66 -3.52 -9.14
CA VAL A 129 12.28 -2.12 -9.43
C VAL A 129 10.99 -1.70 -8.71
N VAL A 130 10.11 -2.62 -8.32
CA VAL A 130 8.94 -2.26 -7.48
C VAL A 130 9.38 -1.74 -6.10
N ILE A 131 10.54 -2.17 -5.61
CA ILE A 131 11.16 -1.66 -4.38
C ILE A 131 12.13 -0.50 -4.68
N VAL A 132 12.83 -0.55 -5.82
CA VAL A 132 13.92 0.41 -6.16
C VAL A 132 13.39 1.71 -6.77
N ALA A 133 12.29 1.70 -7.53
CA ALA A 133 11.67 2.89 -8.11
C ALA A 133 10.12 2.90 -7.93
N PRO A 134 9.64 3.12 -6.70
CA PRO A 134 8.21 3.29 -6.38
C PRO A 134 7.46 4.24 -7.32
N GLU A 135 8.13 5.30 -7.74
CA GLU A 135 7.60 6.36 -8.59
C GLU A 135 7.30 5.86 -10.00
N ALA A 136 8.20 5.08 -10.60
CA ALA A 136 7.99 4.50 -11.93
C ALA A 136 6.84 3.49 -11.92
N PHE A 137 6.76 2.65 -10.87
CA PHE A 137 5.64 1.73 -10.71
C PHE A 137 4.31 2.48 -10.57
N GLY A 138 4.26 3.51 -9.72
CA GLY A 138 3.03 4.28 -9.56
C GLY A 138 2.63 5.06 -10.80
N PHE A 139 3.58 5.57 -11.58
CA PHE A 139 3.31 6.18 -12.89
C PHE A 139 2.56 5.22 -13.83
N LEU A 140 3.00 3.97 -13.92
CA LEU A 140 2.35 2.96 -14.76
C LEU A 140 0.96 2.59 -14.26
N GLN A 141 0.77 2.49 -12.94
CA GLN A 141 -0.55 2.23 -12.36
C GLN A 141 -1.52 3.39 -12.62
N THR A 142 -1.04 4.62 -12.44
CA THR A 142 -1.79 5.85 -12.73
C THR A 142 -2.16 5.95 -14.21
N LEU A 143 -1.25 5.59 -15.14
CA LEU A 143 -1.55 5.51 -16.58
C LEU A 143 -2.71 4.55 -16.86
N THR A 144 -2.67 3.34 -16.29
CA THR A 144 -3.78 2.38 -16.48
C THR A 144 -5.10 2.92 -15.93
N VAL A 145 -5.07 3.59 -14.78
CA VAL A 145 -6.29 4.07 -14.09
C VAL A 145 -6.91 5.31 -14.75
N LEU A 146 -6.10 6.22 -15.29
CA LEU A 146 -6.56 7.48 -15.87
C LEU A 146 -6.94 7.41 -17.35
N ALA A 147 -6.77 6.24 -17.99
CA ALA A 147 -7.16 6.03 -19.37
C ALA A 147 -8.70 6.04 -19.50
N ASP A 148 -9.24 7.13 -20.04
CA ASP A 148 -10.68 7.40 -20.16
C ASP A 148 -11.22 7.28 -21.61
N GLY A 149 -10.32 7.09 -22.59
CA GLY A 149 -10.66 6.98 -24.01
C GLY A 149 -10.90 8.32 -24.70
N GLN A 150 -10.67 9.45 -24.02
CA GLN A 150 -10.82 10.76 -24.63
C GLN A 150 -9.68 11.08 -25.62
N PRO A 151 -9.96 11.81 -26.72
CA PRO A 151 -8.95 12.17 -27.73
C PRO A 151 -8.02 13.28 -27.23
N ARG A 152 -7.16 12.97 -26.26
CA ARG A 152 -6.18 13.91 -25.68
C ARG A 152 -4.75 13.66 -26.19
N GLY A 153 -4.51 12.51 -26.81
CA GLY A 153 -3.22 12.09 -27.35
C GLY A 153 -2.24 11.60 -26.29
N LEU A 154 -1.24 10.83 -26.74
CA LEU A 154 -0.28 10.11 -25.88
C LEU A 154 0.49 11.04 -24.90
N ARG A 155 0.96 12.19 -25.40
CA ARG A 155 1.71 13.16 -24.59
C ARG A 155 0.88 13.77 -23.47
N ALA A 156 -0.43 13.95 -23.68
CA ALA A 156 -1.31 14.44 -22.63
C ALA A 156 -1.54 13.38 -21.56
N ALA A 157 -1.72 12.11 -21.95
CA ALA A 157 -1.84 10.98 -21.02
C ALA A 157 -0.59 10.85 -20.14
N ILE A 158 0.62 10.91 -20.73
CA ILE A 158 1.89 10.89 -20.00
C ILE A 158 1.98 12.06 -19.02
N ARG A 159 1.72 13.30 -19.46
CA ARG A 159 1.80 14.48 -18.58
C ARG A 159 0.81 14.40 -17.42
N ARG A 160 -0.42 13.95 -17.68
CA ARG A 160 -1.45 13.78 -16.64
C ARG A 160 -1.02 12.75 -15.61
N ALA A 161 -0.54 11.57 -16.04
CA ALA A 161 -0.09 10.54 -15.12
C ALA A 161 1.18 10.95 -14.36
N ALA A 162 2.12 11.64 -15.00
CA ALA A 162 3.33 12.14 -14.35
C ALA A 162 3.01 13.18 -13.26
N HIS A 163 2.11 14.11 -13.56
CA HIS A 163 1.64 15.09 -12.59
C HIS A 163 0.98 14.41 -11.39
N GLN A 164 0.06 13.47 -11.63
CA GLN A 164 -0.67 12.75 -10.58
C GLN A 164 0.24 11.85 -9.73
N THR A 165 1.22 11.18 -10.33
CA THR A 165 2.19 10.36 -9.58
C THR A 165 3.18 11.20 -8.77
N GLY A 166 3.49 12.41 -9.22
CA GLY A 166 4.30 13.36 -8.45
C GLY A 166 3.62 13.83 -7.15
N LEU A 167 2.29 13.70 -7.05
CA LEU A 167 1.54 14.03 -5.84
C LEU A 167 1.78 12.98 -4.74
N TRP A 168 2.17 13.47 -3.55
CA TRP A 168 2.31 12.67 -2.32
C TRP A 168 3.21 11.43 -2.45
N SER A 169 4.47 11.62 -2.87
CA SER A 169 5.47 10.55 -3.04
C SER A 169 5.66 9.66 -1.81
N MET A 170 5.65 10.24 -0.59
CA MET A 170 5.74 9.48 0.65
C MET A 170 4.53 8.57 0.88
N GLN A 171 3.32 9.05 0.60
CA GLN A 171 2.10 8.26 0.71
C GLN A 171 2.16 7.06 -0.25
N GLN A 172 2.62 7.27 -1.49
CA GLN A 172 2.79 6.21 -2.49
C GLN A 172 3.76 5.13 -2.02
N ARG A 173 4.93 5.52 -1.51
CA ARG A 173 5.92 4.56 -0.98
C ARG A 173 5.36 3.73 0.17
N VAL A 174 4.61 4.36 1.09
CA VAL A 174 3.98 3.65 2.22
C VAL A 174 2.90 2.69 1.72
N VAL A 175 2.00 3.13 0.84
CA VAL A 175 0.96 2.28 0.24
C VAL A 175 1.58 1.05 -0.44
N GLN A 176 2.60 1.25 -1.25
CA GLN A 176 3.27 0.15 -1.95
C GLN A 176 3.96 -0.80 -0.98
N LEU A 177 4.61 -0.30 0.07
CA LEU A 177 5.23 -1.13 1.10
C LEU A 177 4.18 -2.00 1.83
N VAL A 178 3.05 -1.40 2.21
CA VAL A 178 1.96 -2.12 2.89
C VAL A 178 1.35 -3.17 1.96
N LEU A 179 1.06 -2.83 0.70
CA LEU A 179 0.52 -3.77 -0.28
C LEU A 179 1.51 -4.87 -0.65
N ALA A 180 2.81 -4.59 -0.68
CA ALA A 180 3.84 -5.61 -0.88
C ALA A 180 3.90 -6.60 0.30
N GLY A 181 3.82 -6.09 1.54
CA GLY A 181 3.71 -6.93 2.74
C GLY A 181 2.44 -7.78 2.75
N PHE A 182 1.29 -7.18 2.43
CA PHE A 182 0.02 -7.90 2.27
C PHE A 182 0.11 -8.97 1.18
N GLY A 183 0.69 -8.64 0.02
CA GLY A 183 0.87 -9.58 -1.08
C GLY A 183 1.79 -10.76 -0.73
N LEU A 184 2.80 -10.54 0.11
CA LEU A 184 3.62 -11.64 0.64
C LEU A 184 2.81 -12.60 1.51
N VAL A 185 1.94 -12.06 2.39
CA VAL A 185 1.04 -12.90 3.21
C VAL A 185 0.07 -13.69 2.33
N VAL A 186 -0.53 -13.03 1.34
CA VAL A 186 -1.42 -13.70 0.36
C VAL A 186 -0.66 -14.78 -0.39
N LEU A 187 0.58 -14.53 -0.83
CA LEU A 187 1.40 -15.52 -1.51
C LEU A 187 1.67 -16.75 -0.65
N VAL A 188 2.03 -16.55 0.62
CA VAL A 188 2.24 -17.66 1.56
C VAL A 188 0.95 -18.45 1.74
N ASN A 189 -0.20 -17.79 1.90
CA ASN A 189 -1.50 -18.44 2.02
C ASN A 189 -1.88 -19.22 0.77
N VAL A 190 -1.60 -18.68 -0.42
CA VAL A 190 -1.83 -19.35 -1.70
C VAL A 190 -0.93 -20.59 -1.83
N ILE A 191 0.36 -20.48 -1.52
CA ILE A 191 1.29 -21.62 -1.51
C ILE A 191 0.77 -22.69 -0.54
N PHE A 192 0.34 -22.30 0.65
CA PHE A 192 -0.21 -23.24 1.62
C PHE A 192 -1.49 -23.91 1.10
N ALA A 193 -2.40 -23.15 0.49
CA ALA A 193 -3.63 -23.68 -0.10
C ALA A 193 -3.35 -24.64 -1.26
N LEU A 194 -2.39 -24.32 -2.12
CA LEU A 194 -1.97 -25.18 -3.24
C LEU A 194 -1.34 -26.50 -2.79
N GLN A 195 -0.73 -26.55 -1.60
CA GLN A 195 -0.18 -27.78 -1.02
C GLN A 195 -1.22 -28.55 -0.22
N LEU A 196 -1.97 -27.85 0.63
CA LEU A 196 -2.94 -28.45 1.52
C LEU A 196 -4.13 -29.01 0.74
N GLY A 197 -4.60 -28.33 -0.32
CA GLY A 197 -5.76 -28.76 -1.10
C GLY A 197 -5.62 -30.18 -1.66
N PRO A 198 -4.58 -30.48 -2.47
CA PRO A 198 -4.32 -31.83 -2.97
C PRO A 198 -4.10 -32.86 -1.85
N TRP A 199 -3.46 -32.46 -0.75
CA TRP A 199 -3.25 -33.34 0.40
C TRP A 199 -4.58 -33.71 1.09
N LEU A 200 -5.46 -32.73 1.34
CA LEU A 200 -6.81 -32.96 1.85
C LEU A 200 -7.63 -33.82 0.89
N LEU A 201 -7.53 -33.58 -0.41
CA LEU A 201 -8.23 -34.37 -1.43
C LEU A 201 -7.82 -35.84 -1.38
N LYS A 202 -6.52 -36.12 -1.21
CA LYS A 202 -6.02 -37.48 -1.05
C LYS A 202 -6.49 -38.10 0.29
N THR A 203 -6.42 -37.36 1.38
CA THR A 203 -6.78 -37.87 2.72
C THR A 203 -8.28 -38.15 2.84
N PHE A 204 -9.14 -37.28 2.29
CA PHE A 204 -10.60 -37.38 2.45
C PHE A 204 -11.31 -38.11 1.31
N LEU A 205 -10.84 -37.97 0.06
CA LEU A 205 -11.49 -38.55 -1.12
C LEU A 205 -10.67 -39.67 -1.78
N GLY A 206 -9.45 -39.94 -1.31
CA GLY A 206 -8.55 -40.92 -1.93
C GLY A 206 -8.05 -40.54 -3.33
N VAL A 207 -8.34 -39.32 -3.81
CA VAL A 207 -7.99 -38.88 -5.16
C VAL A 207 -6.51 -38.52 -5.21
N GLU A 208 -5.73 -39.32 -5.94
CA GLU A 208 -4.32 -39.03 -6.19
C GLU A 208 -4.17 -38.04 -7.35
N THR A 209 -3.79 -36.81 -7.00
CA THR A 209 -3.43 -35.79 -7.98
C THR A 209 -1.95 -35.92 -8.37
N THR A 210 -1.58 -35.32 -9.50
CA THR A 210 -0.16 -35.14 -9.88
C THR A 210 0.64 -34.43 -8.79
N PHE A 211 0.00 -33.55 -8.00
CA PHE A 211 0.61 -32.86 -6.86
C PHE A 211 0.96 -33.80 -5.71
N THR A 212 0.08 -34.76 -5.39
CA THR A 212 0.35 -35.74 -4.34
C THR A 212 1.34 -36.83 -4.76
N ARG A 213 1.44 -37.13 -6.06
CA ARG A 213 2.40 -38.10 -6.60
C ARG A 213 3.84 -37.53 -6.70
N GLY A 214 3.97 -36.22 -6.91
CA GLY A 214 5.26 -35.53 -7.06
C GLY A 214 6.01 -35.21 -5.76
N GLY A 215 5.36 -35.32 -4.60
CA GLY A 215 5.95 -35.06 -3.29
C GLY A 215 6.55 -33.66 -3.13
N ALA A 216 7.53 -33.50 -2.22
CA ALA A 216 8.17 -32.22 -1.92
C ALA A 216 8.96 -31.62 -3.10
N ALA A 217 9.40 -32.45 -4.05
CA ALA A 217 10.15 -32.00 -5.23
C ALA A 217 9.33 -31.11 -6.17
N MET A 218 7.99 -31.14 -6.08
CA MET A 218 7.13 -30.31 -6.90
C MET A 218 7.20 -28.81 -6.55
N ILE A 219 7.59 -28.46 -5.32
CA ILE A 219 7.78 -27.06 -4.90
C ILE A 219 8.90 -26.39 -5.71
N LEU A 220 9.86 -27.17 -6.21
CA LEU A 220 10.97 -26.70 -7.03
C LEU A 220 10.58 -26.49 -8.51
N ASN A 221 9.34 -26.80 -8.89
CA ASN A 221 8.85 -26.55 -10.24
C ASN A 221 8.61 -25.05 -10.47
N THR A 222 9.25 -24.48 -11.48
CA THR A 222 9.09 -23.06 -11.84
C THR A 222 7.65 -22.69 -12.18
N THR A 223 6.88 -23.60 -12.79
CA THR A 223 5.46 -23.39 -13.11
C THR A 223 4.59 -23.36 -11.85
N TYR A 224 4.95 -24.13 -10.80
CA TYR A 224 4.25 -24.10 -9.52
C TYR A 224 4.40 -22.73 -8.86
N PHE A 225 5.65 -22.25 -8.75
CA PHE A 225 5.93 -20.93 -8.18
C PHE A 225 5.29 -19.81 -9.01
N ALA A 226 5.37 -19.86 -10.33
CA ALA A 226 4.73 -18.90 -11.22
C ALA A 226 3.20 -18.86 -11.01
N SER A 227 2.56 -20.03 -10.82
CA SER A 227 1.12 -20.12 -10.57
C SER A 227 0.76 -19.51 -9.20
N ALA A 228 1.53 -19.79 -8.16
CA ALA A 228 1.32 -19.22 -6.83
C ALA A 228 1.45 -17.68 -6.85
N VAL A 229 2.48 -17.16 -7.52
CA VAL A 229 2.68 -15.72 -7.70
C VAL A 229 1.55 -15.09 -8.52
N ALA A 230 1.11 -15.75 -9.59
CA ALA A 230 0.03 -15.24 -10.43
C ALA A 230 -1.31 -15.19 -9.68
N LEU A 231 -1.64 -16.21 -8.88
CA LEU A 231 -2.83 -16.22 -8.02
C LEU A 231 -2.76 -15.14 -6.94
N ALA A 232 -1.61 -14.98 -6.29
CA ALA A 232 -1.42 -13.91 -5.30
C ALA A 232 -1.59 -12.53 -5.94
N TRP A 233 -1.04 -12.33 -7.14
CA TRP A 233 -1.21 -11.10 -7.90
C TRP A 233 -2.67 -10.82 -8.27
N LEU A 234 -3.43 -11.84 -8.71
CA LEU A 234 -4.87 -11.72 -9.02
C LEU A 234 -5.73 -11.33 -7.82
N CYS A 235 -5.29 -11.63 -6.59
CA CYS A 235 -5.96 -11.22 -5.36
C CYS A 235 -5.62 -9.78 -4.96
N VAL A 236 -4.36 -9.36 -5.14
CA VAL A 236 -3.85 -8.07 -4.64
C VAL A 236 -4.07 -6.93 -5.64
N ASP A 237 -3.97 -7.18 -6.94
CA ASP A 237 -4.02 -6.14 -7.97
C ASP A 237 -5.38 -5.39 -8.04
N PRO A 238 -6.57 -6.01 -7.85
CA PRO A 238 -7.83 -5.26 -7.78
C PRO A 238 -7.84 -4.18 -6.70
N LEU A 239 -7.27 -4.49 -5.52
CA LEU A 239 -7.13 -3.55 -4.41
C LEU A 239 -6.13 -2.45 -4.75
N LEU A 240 -4.98 -2.82 -5.36
CA LEU A 240 -3.99 -1.87 -5.84
C LEU A 240 -4.64 -0.84 -6.79
N LYS A 241 -5.41 -1.30 -7.78
CA LYS A 241 -6.13 -0.43 -8.73
C LYS A 241 -7.13 0.49 -8.02
N ALA A 242 -7.88 -0.01 -7.04
CA ALA A 242 -8.79 0.81 -6.25
C ALA A 242 -8.06 1.96 -5.53
N VAL A 243 -6.88 1.69 -4.97
CA VAL A 243 -6.04 2.73 -4.35
C VAL A 243 -5.61 3.79 -5.37
N TYR A 244 -5.16 3.40 -6.57
CA TYR A 244 -4.77 4.37 -7.60
C TYR A 244 -5.97 5.14 -8.19
N VAL A 245 -7.17 4.55 -8.21
CA VAL A 245 -8.42 5.25 -8.55
C VAL A 245 -8.68 6.37 -7.54
N LEU A 246 -8.61 6.07 -6.24
CA LEU A 246 -8.77 7.08 -5.19
C LEU A 246 -7.68 8.17 -5.26
N ARG A 247 -6.41 7.78 -5.46
CA ARG A 247 -5.31 8.74 -5.63
C ARG A 247 -5.57 9.70 -6.79
N GLY A 248 -5.96 9.16 -7.96
CA GLY A 248 -6.30 9.98 -9.12
C GLY A 248 -7.52 10.87 -8.88
N PHE A 249 -8.54 10.36 -8.18
CA PHE A 249 -9.73 11.12 -7.82
C PHE A 249 -9.41 12.30 -6.88
N TYR A 250 -8.67 12.08 -5.79
CA TYR A 250 -8.28 13.13 -4.87
C TYR A 250 -7.33 14.14 -5.51
N GLY A 251 -6.38 13.68 -6.32
CA GLY A 251 -5.49 14.57 -7.05
C GLY A 251 -6.22 15.47 -8.05
N GLU A 252 -7.21 14.95 -8.77
CA GLU A 252 -8.06 15.78 -9.67
C GLU A 252 -9.05 16.67 -8.90
N SER A 253 -9.48 16.24 -7.72
CA SER A 253 -10.37 17.02 -6.85
C SER A 253 -9.71 18.26 -6.25
N LEU A 254 -8.37 18.30 -6.18
CA LEU A 254 -7.64 19.52 -5.79
C LEU A 254 -7.90 20.70 -6.74
N ALA A 255 -8.06 20.42 -8.05
CA ALA A 255 -8.31 21.44 -9.05
C ALA A 255 -9.81 21.65 -9.33
N THR A 256 -10.60 20.57 -9.26
CA THR A 256 -12.02 20.59 -9.68
C THR A 256 -13.01 20.77 -8.54
N GLY A 257 -12.62 20.46 -7.29
CA GLY A 257 -13.51 20.46 -6.13
C GLY A 257 -14.57 19.35 -6.15
N GLU A 258 -14.44 18.33 -7.00
CA GLU A 258 -15.45 17.28 -7.20
C GLU A 258 -15.73 16.48 -5.91
N ASP A 259 -14.72 16.29 -5.06
CA ASP A 259 -14.84 15.67 -3.73
C ASP A 259 -15.93 16.32 -2.85
N LEU A 260 -16.02 17.67 -2.84
CA LEU A 260 -17.06 18.38 -2.10
C LEU A 260 -18.47 18.10 -2.64
N ARG A 261 -18.60 17.93 -3.97
CA ARG A 261 -19.89 17.61 -4.59
C ARG A 261 -20.32 16.19 -4.22
N VAL A 262 -19.37 15.27 -4.12
CA VAL A 262 -19.62 13.90 -3.68
C VAL A 262 -20.04 13.87 -2.21
N GLU A 263 -19.34 14.58 -1.31
CA GLU A 263 -19.71 14.69 0.11
C GLU A 263 -21.14 15.24 0.29
N ILE A 264 -21.49 16.30 -0.44
CA ILE A 264 -22.84 16.91 -0.41
C ILE A 264 -23.90 15.94 -0.96
N ARG A 265 -23.58 15.16 -2.00
CA ARG A 265 -24.49 14.16 -2.57
C ARG A 265 -24.70 12.98 -1.62
N ARG A 266 -23.64 12.49 -0.98
CA ARG A 266 -23.70 11.45 0.06
C ARG A 266 -24.53 11.90 1.26
N ALA A 267 -24.43 13.16 1.67
CA ALA A 267 -25.27 13.73 2.72
C ALA A 267 -26.76 13.84 2.33
N ARG A 268 -27.07 13.87 1.02
CA ARG A 268 -28.45 13.94 0.49
C ARG A 268 -29.08 12.58 0.20
N GLN A 269 -28.31 11.52 0.14
CA GLN A 269 -28.81 10.18 -0.20
C GLN A 269 -28.85 9.31 1.06
N ALA A 270 -29.99 9.32 1.76
CA ALA A 270 -30.34 8.25 2.69
C ALA A 270 -30.52 6.93 1.90
N PRO A 271 -30.12 5.78 2.44
CA PRO A 271 -29.85 4.62 1.62
C PRO A 271 -31.16 3.95 1.14
N ALA A 272 -31.28 3.79 -0.18
CA ALA A 272 -32.41 3.16 -0.89
C ALA A 272 -32.48 1.61 -0.73
N TRP A 273 -31.84 1.06 0.32
CA TRP A 273 -31.77 -0.38 0.57
C TRP A 273 -33.11 -0.99 0.99
N LEU A 274 -34.07 -0.18 1.43
CA LEU A 274 -35.44 -0.61 1.74
C LEU A 274 -36.23 -1.04 0.49
N GLY A 275 -35.91 -0.52 -0.69
CA GLY A 275 -36.60 -0.91 -1.95
C GLY A 275 -36.06 -2.21 -2.57
N ALA A 276 -34.78 -2.52 -2.35
CA ALA A 276 -34.12 -3.69 -2.94
C ALA A 276 -34.48 -5.01 -2.22
N VAL A 277 -34.80 -4.94 -0.91
CA VAL A 277 -35.19 -6.11 -0.12
C VAL A 277 -36.57 -6.64 -0.54
N VAL A 278 -37.48 -5.77 -1.02
CA VAL A 278 -38.81 -6.16 -1.50
C VAL A 278 -38.75 -6.82 -2.89
N ALA A 279 -37.81 -6.41 -3.75
CA ALA A 279 -37.63 -7.02 -5.07
C ALA A 279 -36.93 -8.39 -5.02
N ALA A 280 -36.06 -8.62 -4.02
CA ALA A 280 -35.35 -9.88 -3.85
C ALA A 280 -36.22 -11.02 -3.28
N LEU A 281 -37.32 -10.70 -2.61
CA LEU A 281 -38.27 -11.68 -2.04
C LEU A 281 -39.29 -12.22 -3.05
N LEU A 282 -39.38 -11.65 -4.26
CA LEU A 282 -40.35 -12.05 -5.29
C LEU A 282 -39.76 -12.94 -6.41
N ALA A 283 -38.46 -13.24 -6.39
CA ALA A 283 -37.78 -13.96 -7.49
C ALA A 283 -37.39 -15.42 -7.17
N THR A 284 -37.82 -15.99 -6.04
CA THR A 284 -37.43 -17.34 -5.60
C THR A 284 -38.56 -18.38 -5.64
N ALA A 285 -39.55 -18.23 -6.53
CA ALA A 285 -40.59 -19.23 -6.76
C ALA A 285 -40.78 -19.51 -8.27
N ALA A 286 -40.09 -20.55 -8.77
CA ALA A 286 -40.23 -21.30 -10.04
C ALA A 286 -38.81 -21.63 -10.54
N THR A 287 -38.31 -22.86 -10.68
CA THR A 287 -38.89 -24.20 -10.88
C THR A 287 -37.87 -25.27 -10.48
N ALA A 288 -38.34 -26.42 -9.99
CA ALA A 288 -37.57 -27.64 -9.72
C ALA A 288 -37.92 -28.77 -10.70
N ALA A 289 -36.92 -29.61 -11.04
CA ALA A 289 -36.88 -31.05 -11.39
C ALA A 289 -37.92 -31.64 -12.40
N GLU A 290 -37.68 -32.63 -13.28
CA GLU A 290 -36.74 -33.77 -13.53
C GLU A 290 -37.21 -34.44 -14.87
N PRO A 291 -36.83 -35.65 -15.36
CA PRO A 291 -35.56 -36.42 -15.48
C PRO A 291 -35.34 -36.93 -16.97
N PRO A 292 -34.39 -37.84 -17.31
CA PRO A 292 -34.01 -38.17 -18.70
C PRO A 292 -34.65 -39.46 -19.27
N GLU A 293 -34.85 -39.50 -20.59
CA GLU A 293 -35.28 -40.70 -21.32
C GLU A 293 -34.10 -41.45 -22.00
N ILE A 294 -34.18 -42.77 -21.93
CA ILE A 294 -33.27 -43.78 -22.49
C ILE A 294 -33.87 -44.26 -23.82
N GLY A 295 -33.09 -44.24 -24.91
CA GLY A 295 -33.45 -44.81 -26.22
C GLY A 295 -32.35 -45.72 -26.77
N ALA A 296 -32.76 -46.87 -27.31
CA ALA A 296 -31.97 -48.09 -27.52
C ALA A 296 -31.09 -48.17 -28.79
N ARG A 297 -30.16 -49.14 -28.77
CA ARG A 297 -29.30 -49.68 -29.87
C ARG A 297 -30.14 -50.21 -31.04
N THR A 298 -29.71 -50.32 -32.32
CA THR A 298 -28.60 -51.08 -32.99
C THR A 298 -28.81 -50.94 -34.54
N PRO A 299 -28.05 -51.57 -35.49
CA PRO A 299 -26.61 -51.80 -35.71
C PRO A 299 -26.06 -51.14 -37.01
N ALA A 300 -24.75 -51.35 -37.26
CA ALA A 300 -23.91 -50.85 -38.35
C ALA A 300 -24.20 -51.40 -39.77
N PRO A 301 -23.51 -50.85 -40.79
CA PRO A 301 -22.72 -51.72 -41.65
C PRO A 301 -21.25 -51.29 -41.81
N THR A 302 -20.50 -52.33 -42.12
CA THR A 302 -19.08 -52.50 -42.40
C THR A 302 -18.58 -51.62 -43.56
N VAL A 303 -17.43 -50.97 -43.38
CA VAL A 303 -16.56 -50.54 -44.49
C VAL A 303 -15.13 -51.02 -44.20
N ALA A 304 -14.54 -51.68 -45.20
CA ALA A 304 -13.21 -52.25 -45.20
C ALA A 304 -12.10 -51.18 -45.09
N PRO A 305 -10.90 -51.53 -44.58
CA PRO A 305 -9.79 -50.59 -44.52
C PRO A 305 -9.20 -50.36 -45.92
N ALA A 306 -9.07 -49.09 -46.31
CA ALA A 306 -8.26 -48.69 -47.45
C ALA A 306 -6.77 -48.76 -47.07
N ALA A 307 -5.97 -49.33 -47.97
CA ALA A 307 -4.52 -49.41 -47.85
C ALA A 307 -3.88 -48.02 -47.91
N VAL A 308 -3.02 -47.73 -46.93
CA VAL A 308 -2.19 -46.51 -46.89
C VAL A 308 -0.95 -46.73 -47.78
N PRO A 309 -0.64 -45.84 -48.73
CA PRO A 309 0.62 -45.87 -49.46
C PRO A 309 1.79 -45.52 -48.53
N ALA A 310 2.93 -46.21 -48.65
CA ALA A 310 4.10 -46.07 -47.76
C ALA A 310 4.74 -44.66 -47.71
N ALA A 311 4.36 -43.73 -48.60
CA ALA A 311 4.80 -42.33 -48.56
C ALA A 311 4.00 -41.48 -47.55
N ASP A 312 2.70 -41.74 -47.36
CA ASP A 312 1.84 -41.04 -46.40
C ASP A 312 2.09 -41.51 -44.96
N LEU A 313 2.69 -42.70 -44.79
CA LEU A 313 3.02 -43.22 -43.47
C LEU A 313 4.14 -42.39 -42.82
N SER A 314 5.17 -42.01 -43.56
CA SER A 314 6.25 -41.16 -43.05
C SER A 314 5.73 -39.77 -42.69
N GLU A 315 4.89 -39.16 -43.53
CA GLU A 315 4.28 -37.86 -43.23
C GLU A 315 3.30 -37.95 -42.05
N SER A 316 2.50 -39.02 -41.96
CA SER A 316 1.60 -39.24 -40.82
C SER A 316 2.36 -39.57 -39.53
N ILE A 317 3.50 -40.28 -39.60
CA ILE A 317 4.39 -40.53 -38.47
C ILE A 317 5.04 -39.23 -38.04
N GLU A 318 5.59 -38.41 -38.95
CA GLU A 318 6.14 -37.09 -38.62
C GLU A 318 5.07 -36.17 -38.03
N ARG A 319 3.86 -36.16 -38.62
CA ARG A 319 2.72 -35.40 -38.13
C ARG A 319 2.26 -35.88 -36.75
N THR A 320 2.32 -37.19 -36.48
CA THR A 320 1.96 -37.79 -35.19
C THR A 320 3.06 -37.57 -34.16
N LEU A 321 4.34 -37.71 -34.52
CA LEU A 321 5.48 -37.39 -33.67
C LEU A 321 5.57 -35.89 -33.35
N ALA A 322 5.07 -35.03 -34.25
CA ALA A 322 4.90 -33.60 -34.02
C ALA A 322 3.70 -33.27 -33.10
N GLN A 323 2.81 -34.22 -32.80
CA GLN A 323 1.73 -34.01 -31.85
C GLN A 323 2.30 -33.85 -30.43
N ARG A 324 1.65 -32.95 -29.68
CA ARG A 324 2.10 -32.48 -28.37
C ARG A 324 2.35 -33.60 -27.35
N GLU A 325 1.58 -34.67 -27.42
CA GLU A 325 1.65 -35.79 -26.49
C GLU A 325 2.85 -36.72 -26.73
N PHE A 326 3.47 -36.67 -27.91
CA PHE A 326 4.64 -37.49 -28.27
C PHE A 326 5.95 -36.69 -28.30
N ALA A 327 5.88 -35.36 -28.29
CA ALA A 327 7.04 -34.45 -28.37
C ALA A 327 7.93 -34.38 -27.10
N TRP A 328 7.57 -35.09 -26.02
CA TRP A 328 8.28 -35.00 -24.73
C TRP A 328 9.65 -35.72 -24.69
N ARG A 329 10.00 -36.49 -25.74
CA ARG A 329 11.29 -37.21 -25.88
C ARG A 329 12.24 -36.66 -26.95
N LEU A 330 11.86 -35.63 -27.72
CA LEU A 330 12.75 -35.08 -28.75
C LEU A 330 13.82 -34.16 -28.14
N PRO A 331 15.11 -34.37 -28.46
CA PRO A 331 16.18 -33.43 -28.11
C PRO A 331 15.90 -32.04 -28.70
N ARG A 332 16.18 -30.97 -27.95
CA ARG A 332 16.10 -29.60 -28.47
C ARG A 332 17.22 -29.37 -29.50
N GLU A 333 16.86 -29.07 -30.74
CA GLU A 333 17.80 -28.46 -31.69
C GLU A 333 18.09 -27.03 -31.25
N ARG A 334 19.36 -26.70 -30.96
CA ARG A 334 19.76 -25.33 -30.61
C ARG A 334 20.03 -24.56 -31.91
N SER A 335 19.18 -23.60 -32.28
CA SER A 335 19.56 -22.65 -33.34
C SER A 335 20.63 -21.68 -32.78
N GLU A 336 21.83 -21.70 -33.38
CA GLU A 336 23.04 -21.19 -32.72
C GLU A 336 23.53 -19.80 -33.18
N ALA A 337 23.02 -19.18 -34.23
CA ALA A 337 23.88 -18.25 -34.99
C ALA A 337 23.79 -16.74 -34.67
N MET A 338 22.62 -16.12 -34.44
CA MET A 338 22.53 -14.64 -34.58
C MET A 338 22.09 -13.84 -33.34
N ALA A 339 21.43 -14.46 -32.37
CA ALA A 339 20.95 -13.78 -31.15
C ALA A 339 21.94 -13.82 -29.96
N LYS A 340 23.10 -14.49 -30.10
CA LYS A 340 23.93 -14.96 -28.99
C LYS A 340 24.73 -13.90 -28.21
N THR A 341 24.94 -12.69 -28.72
CA THR A 341 25.87 -11.74 -28.06
C THR A 341 25.15 -10.74 -27.17
N TRP A 342 24.24 -9.93 -27.73
CA TRP A 342 23.58 -8.87 -26.95
C TRP A 342 22.50 -9.39 -25.98
N LEU A 343 21.69 -10.39 -26.40
CA LEU A 343 20.65 -11.00 -25.57
C LEU A 343 21.25 -11.89 -24.47
N ARG A 344 22.41 -12.50 -24.73
CA ARG A 344 23.14 -13.26 -23.71
C ARG A 344 23.73 -12.33 -22.67
N GLN A 345 24.36 -11.23 -23.09
CA GLN A 345 24.89 -10.23 -22.17
C GLN A 345 23.75 -9.59 -21.35
N PHE A 346 22.66 -9.16 -22.00
CA PHE A 346 21.46 -8.65 -21.31
C PHE A 346 20.83 -9.71 -20.39
N GLY A 347 20.75 -10.97 -20.82
CA GLY A 347 20.21 -12.08 -20.04
C GLY A 347 21.06 -12.44 -18.83
N GLU A 348 22.40 -12.47 -18.99
CA GLU A 348 23.37 -12.67 -17.92
C GLU A 348 23.34 -11.49 -16.93
N ASP A 349 23.29 -10.26 -17.41
CA ASP A 349 23.20 -9.04 -16.60
C ASP A 349 21.88 -8.98 -15.81
N THR A 350 20.78 -9.39 -16.45
CA THR A 350 19.45 -9.44 -15.86
C THR A 350 19.33 -10.56 -14.83
N ALA A 351 19.84 -11.76 -15.15
CA ALA A 351 19.90 -12.86 -14.20
C ALA A 351 20.79 -12.52 -13.00
N ALA A 352 21.92 -11.83 -13.23
CA ALA A 352 22.77 -11.33 -12.17
C ALA A 352 22.06 -10.25 -11.33
N ALA A 353 21.28 -9.35 -11.93
CA ALA A 353 20.49 -8.35 -11.21
C ALA A 353 19.39 -8.99 -10.35
N ILE A 354 18.69 -9.99 -10.87
CA ILE A 354 17.69 -10.78 -10.14
C ILE A 354 18.37 -11.53 -8.99
N LYS A 355 19.48 -12.23 -9.26
CA LYS A 355 20.25 -12.96 -8.24
C LYS A 355 20.73 -12.02 -7.14
N ARG A 356 21.30 -10.86 -7.48
CA ARG A 356 21.71 -9.82 -6.51
C ARG A 356 20.51 -9.29 -5.71
N GLY A 357 19.36 -9.10 -6.35
CA GLY A 357 18.12 -8.71 -5.68
C GLY A 357 17.65 -9.75 -4.66
N ILE A 358 17.58 -11.02 -5.08
CA ILE A 358 17.23 -12.15 -4.21
C ILE A 358 18.24 -12.29 -3.06
N GLU A 359 19.54 -12.25 -3.34
CA GLU A 359 20.59 -12.30 -2.33
C GLU A 359 20.50 -11.15 -1.34
N SER A 360 20.15 -9.95 -1.81
CA SER A 360 19.94 -8.79 -0.94
C SER A 360 18.75 -8.99 -0.01
N VAL A 361 17.63 -9.51 -0.53
CA VAL A 361 16.44 -9.86 0.27
C VAL A 361 16.77 -10.97 1.28
N VAL A 362 17.41 -12.05 0.84
CA VAL A 362 17.84 -13.16 1.71
C VAL A 362 18.82 -12.67 2.78
N LYS A 363 19.76 -11.77 2.45
CA LYS A 363 20.70 -11.19 3.42
C LYS A 363 19.98 -10.33 4.46
N VAL A 364 18.97 -9.56 4.06
CA VAL A 364 18.14 -8.78 4.99
C VAL A 364 17.32 -9.71 5.89
N VAL A 365 16.66 -10.73 5.33
CA VAL A 365 15.90 -11.73 6.09
C VAL A 365 16.80 -12.50 7.04
N ARG A 366 17.98 -12.95 6.60
CA ARG A 366 18.98 -13.62 7.44
C ARG A 366 19.48 -12.72 8.57
N LYS A 367 19.69 -11.42 8.29
CA LYS A 367 20.08 -10.44 9.31
C LYS A 367 18.98 -10.20 10.34
N ILE A 368 17.71 -10.17 9.91
CA ILE A 368 16.56 -10.07 10.81
C ILE A 368 16.43 -11.35 11.65
N TYR A 369 16.54 -12.52 11.02
CA TYR A 369 16.52 -13.82 11.69
C TYR A 369 17.61 -13.92 12.76
N HIS A 370 18.87 -13.61 12.43
CA HIS A 370 19.95 -13.63 13.41
C HIS A 370 19.72 -12.63 14.53
N LYS A 371 19.26 -11.40 14.24
CA LYS A 371 18.92 -10.44 15.30
C LYS A 371 17.78 -10.92 16.19
N LEU A 372 16.78 -11.58 15.63
CA LEU A 372 15.64 -12.10 16.36
C LEU A 372 16.03 -13.30 17.23
N ARG A 373 16.88 -14.19 16.70
CA ARG A 373 17.48 -15.32 17.42
C ARG A 373 18.40 -14.85 18.53
N ASP A 374 19.28 -13.89 18.26
CA ASP A 374 20.20 -13.34 19.26
C ASP A 374 19.42 -12.58 20.34
N PHE A 375 18.31 -11.93 19.97
CA PHE A 375 17.40 -11.29 20.93
C PHE A 375 16.66 -12.34 21.77
N SER A 376 16.17 -13.44 21.18
CA SER A 376 15.54 -14.53 21.92
C SER A 376 16.53 -15.26 22.83
N GLU A 377 17.76 -15.53 22.38
CA GLU A 377 18.82 -16.15 23.20
C GLU A 377 19.24 -15.24 24.37
N ARG A 378 19.19 -13.91 24.20
CA ARG A 378 19.45 -12.94 25.27
C ARG A 378 18.31 -12.83 26.28
N TRP A 379 17.07 -13.04 25.86
CA TRP A 379 15.88 -12.93 26.72
C TRP A 379 15.48 -14.24 27.39
N PHE A 380 15.73 -15.40 26.77
CA PHE A 380 15.37 -16.72 27.29
C PHE A 380 16.55 -17.47 27.93
N LYS A 381 17.59 -16.77 28.40
CA LYS A 381 18.63 -17.35 29.25
C LYS A 381 18.11 -17.58 30.67
N VAL A 382 17.13 -18.47 30.80
CA VAL A 382 16.90 -19.28 31.99
C VAL A 382 17.24 -20.72 31.60
N LYS A 383 18.26 -21.21 32.30
CA LYS A 383 18.78 -22.58 32.43
C LYS A 383 17.95 -23.68 31.75
N ASP A 384 18.56 -24.42 30.83
CA ASP A 384 18.87 -25.81 31.16
C ASP A 384 19.95 -26.44 30.27
N SER A 385 20.70 -27.28 30.95
CA SER A 385 21.75 -28.18 30.47
C SER A 385 21.17 -29.54 30.08
N SER A 386 21.89 -30.17 29.15
CA SER A 386 22.02 -31.60 28.84
C SER A 386 21.33 -32.17 27.58
N GLU A 387 22.24 -32.69 26.73
CA GLU A 387 22.23 -33.89 25.90
C GLU A 387 21.11 -34.18 24.88
N THR A 388 21.57 -34.13 23.61
CA THR A 388 21.40 -35.12 22.55
C THR A 388 20.26 -36.13 22.67
N SER A 389 19.23 -35.92 21.86
CA SER A 389 18.46 -37.00 21.27
C SER A 389 18.05 -36.63 19.85
N THR A 390 18.49 -37.48 18.92
CA THR A 390 18.05 -37.61 17.54
C THR A 390 16.54 -37.42 17.44
N LYS A 391 16.09 -36.38 16.71
CA LYS A 391 14.69 -36.22 16.36
C LYS A 391 14.53 -36.02 14.87
N ASN A 392 13.88 -37.00 14.26
CA ASN A 392 13.12 -36.86 13.01
C ASN A 392 12.40 -35.52 13.04
N LEU A 393 12.69 -34.68 12.04
CA LEU A 393 12.13 -33.36 11.89
C LEU A 393 10.62 -33.50 11.63
N ASP A 394 9.85 -33.40 12.70
CA ASP A 394 8.40 -33.48 12.67
C ASP A 394 7.85 -32.23 11.94
N TRP A 395 7.36 -32.42 10.71
CA TRP A 395 6.93 -31.38 9.77
C TRP A 395 5.89 -30.41 10.36
N GLN A 396 5.12 -30.87 11.35
CA GLN A 396 4.13 -30.07 12.06
C GLN A 396 4.77 -28.97 12.95
N SER A 397 5.97 -29.24 13.49
CA SER A 397 6.78 -28.27 14.23
C SER A 397 7.36 -27.20 13.30
N GLY A 398 7.68 -27.58 12.05
CA GLY A 398 8.17 -26.66 11.02
C GLY A 398 7.13 -25.65 10.57
N VAL A 399 5.86 -26.07 10.44
CA VAL A 399 4.75 -25.17 10.08
C VAL A 399 4.43 -24.19 11.22
N GLN A 400 4.39 -24.66 12.46
CA GLN A 400 4.20 -23.78 13.62
C GLN A 400 5.36 -22.80 13.78
N LEU A 401 6.61 -23.27 13.62
CA LEU A 401 7.79 -22.42 13.61
C LEU A 401 7.73 -21.37 12.48
N LEU A 402 7.28 -21.75 11.29
CA LEU A 402 7.11 -20.83 10.17
C LEU A 402 6.02 -19.78 10.44
N VAL A 403 4.91 -20.15 11.06
CA VAL A 403 3.86 -19.21 11.49
C VAL A 403 4.39 -18.26 12.56
N PHE A 404 5.12 -18.74 13.57
CA PHE A 404 5.74 -17.89 14.58
C PHE A 404 6.82 -16.97 14.00
N ILE A 405 7.63 -17.45 13.05
CA ILE A 405 8.58 -16.62 12.31
C ILE A 405 7.84 -15.56 11.49
N LEU A 406 6.73 -15.90 10.83
CA LEU A 406 5.91 -14.95 10.06
C LEU A 406 5.31 -13.89 10.96
N LEU A 407 4.74 -14.28 12.11
CA LEU A 407 4.16 -13.39 13.12
C LEU A 407 5.24 -12.50 13.74
N ALA A 408 6.44 -13.04 13.98
CA ALA A 408 7.57 -12.27 14.46
C ALA A 408 8.14 -11.31 13.41
N VAL A 409 8.15 -11.68 12.13
CA VAL A 409 8.52 -10.78 11.02
C VAL A 409 7.50 -9.66 10.86
N VAL A 410 6.20 -9.97 10.93
CA VAL A 410 5.12 -8.98 10.91
C VAL A 410 5.24 -8.04 12.12
N ALA A 411 5.46 -8.58 13.32
CA ALA A 411 5.68 -7.79 14.54
C ALA A 411 6.97 -6.94 14.47
N CYS A 412 8.06 -7.46 13.88
CA CYS A 412 9.28 -6.68 13.65
C CYS A 412 9.07 -5.57 12.62
N VAL A 413 8.32 -5.82 11.55
CA VAL A 413 7.99 -4.80 10.54
C VAL A 413 7.10 -3.71 11.15
N LEU A 414 6.08 -4.10 11.92
CA LEU A 414 5.25 -3.17 12.71
C LEU A 414 6.07 -2.41 13.74
N GLY A 415 6.97 -3.06 14.45
CA GLY A 415 7.87 -2.46 15.43
C GLY A 415 8.87 -1.48 14.79
N VAL A 416 9.44 -1.82 13.63
CA VAL A 416 10.29 -0.92 12.84
C VAL A 416 9.50 0.23 12.24
N LEU A 417 8.25 0.02 11.82
CA LEU A 417 7.34 1.06 11.36
C LEU A 417 6.98 2.02 12.50
N LEU A 418 6.56 1.51 13.65
CA LEU A 418 6.27 2.30 14.85
C LEU A 418 7.52 3.03 15.34
N PHE A 419 8.68 2.36 15.35
CA PHE A 419 9.96 2.98 15.70
C PHE A 419 10.38 4.05 14.68
N ARG A 420 10.18 3.84 13.38
CA ARG A 420 10.47 4.86 12.35
C ARG A 420 9.48 6.02 12.41
N LEU A 421 8.19 5.78 12.67
CA LEU A 421 7.18 6.81 12.86
C LEU A 421 7.45 7.61 14.14
N TRP A 422 7.88 6.94 15.21
CA TRP A 422 8.28 7.58 16.46
C TRP A 422 9.59 8.36 16.31
N ARG A 423 10.56 7.81 15.56
CA ARG A 423 11.84 8.47 15.24
C ARG A 423 11.69 9.62 14.24
N GLN A 424 10.68 9.60 13.37
CA GLN A 424 10.30 10.70 12.49
C GLN A 424 9.48 11.77 13.22
N ARG A 425 8.73 11.41 14.27
CA ARG A 425 8.13 12.39 15.20
C ARG A 425 9.19 13.12 16.03
N THR A 426 10.30 12.46 16.37
CA THR A 426 11.43 13.06 17.09
C THR A 426 12.47 13.73 16.18
N LYS A 427 12.37 13.56 14.86
CA LYS A 427 13.21 14.25 13.86
C LYS A 427 12.36 15.02 12.87
N ARG A 428 11.62 16.03 13.35
CA ARG A 428 11.41 17.22 12.51
C ARG A 428 12.75 17.95 12.44
N PRO A 429 13.43 18.04 11.29
CA PRO A 429 14.35 19.14 11.13
C PRO A 429 13.52 20.40 11.34
N VAL A 430 13.93 21.23 12.29
CA VAL A 430 13.55 22.63 12.35
C VAL A 430 14.06 23.21 11.03
N LEU A 431 13.23 23.12 9.99
CA LEU A 431 13.26 24.08 8.91
C LEU A 431 13.09 25.40 9.65
N LEU A 432 14.15 26.21 9.62
CA LEU A 432 14.10 27.64 9.85
C LEU A 432 13.16 28.21 8.77
N ALA A 433 11.87 27.94 8.94
CA ALA A 433 10.83 28.78 8.41
C ALA A 433 10.98 30.05 9.24
N GLN A 434 11.65 31.01 8.63
CA GLN A 434 11.59 32.40 9.07
C GLN A 434 10.10 32.75 9.05
N ALA A 435 9.47 32.60 10.22
CA ALA A 435 8.08 32.92 10.41
C ALA A 435 8.00 34.43 10.27
N VAL A 436 7.34 34.87 9.21
CA VAL A 436 6.74 36.20 9.18
C VAL A 436 5.94 36.31 10.48
N ALA A 437 6.37 37.19 11.38
CA ALA A 437 5.75 37.39 12.68
C ALA A 437 4.33 37.92 12.45
N VAL A 438 3.37 37.01 12.40
CA VAL A 438 1.97 37.35 12.65
C VAL A 438 1.92 37.64 14.15
N THR A 439 1.77 38.90 14.52
CA THR A 439 1.49 39.32 15.90
C THR A 439 0.23 38.57 16.37
N PRO A 440 0.33 37.63 17.33
CA PRO A 440 -0.83 36.89 17.82
C PRO A 440 -1.80 37.85 18.50
N ASP A 441 -3.10 37.64 18.29
CA ASP A 441 -4.12 38.38 19.01
C ASP A 441 -4.14 37.91 20.47
N LEU A 442 -3.72 38.80 21.39
CA LEU A 442 -3.69 38.51 22.82
C LEU A 442 -5.06 38.56 23.47
N THR A 443 -6.11 39.03 22.79
CA THR A 443 -7.47 38.96 23.31
C THR A 443 -8.08 37.58 23.10
N ASP A 444 -7.61 36.84 22.09
CA ASP A 444 -8.07 35.48 21.78
C ASP A 444 -7.56 34.48 22.83
N GLU A 445 -8.48 33.76 23.47
CA GLU A 445 -8.20 32.69 24.45
C GLU A 445 -7.47 31.49 23.81
N ASN A 446 -7.50 31.37 22.48
CA ASN A 446 -6.79 30.32 21.74
C ASN A 446 -5.29 30.58 21.57
N THR A 447 -4.78 31.72 22.02
CA THR A 447 -3.35 32.07 21.93
C THR A 447 -2.52 31.24 22.92
N THR A 448 -1.66 30.38 22.37
CA THR A 448 -0.81 29.45 23.12
C THR A 448 0.64 29.94 23.18
N ALA A 449 1.32 29.64 24.28
CA ALA A 449 2.68 30.12 24.54
C ALA A 449 3.75 29.61 23.54
N ASP A 450 3.44 28.57 22.76
CA ASP A 450 4.31 28.00 21.72
C ASP A 450 4.29 28.79 20.39
N GLN A 451 3.45 29.82 20.25
CA GLN A 451 3.30 30.60 19.01
C GLN A 451 4.43 31.61 18.77
N LEU A 452 5.03 32.16 19.84
CA LEU A 452 6.19 33.05 19.75
C LEU A 452 7.32 32.58 20.67
N PRO A 453 8.59 32.85 20.31
CA PRO A 453 9.70 32.75 21.23
C PRO A 453 9.51 33.64 22.47
N GLU A 454 10.04 33.19 23.61
CA GLU A 454 10.06 33.94 24.88
C GLU A 454 10.47 35.42 24.72
N ASP A 455 11.55 35.70 23.99
CA ASP A 455 12.05 37.07 23.84
C ASP A 455 11.09 37.97 23.06
N ASP A 456 10.33 37.40 22.13
CA ASP A 456 9.33 38.14 21.35
C ASP A 456 8.06 38.39 22.16
N TRP A 457 7.66 37.45 23.04
CA TRP A 457 6.60 37.70 24.03
C TRP A 457 6.97 38.83 25.01
N LEU A 458 8.23 38.88 25.46
CA LEU A 458 8.70 39.94 26.36
C LEU A 458 8.79 41.31 25.67
N LYS A 459 9.15 41.36 24.39
CA LYS A 459 9.10 42.60 23.60
C LYS A 459 7.67 43.09 23.44
N LEU A 460 6.74 42.19 23.08
CA LEU A 460 5.32 42.51 22.95
C LEU A 460 4.74 43.02 24.28
N ALA A 461 5.13 42.41 25.40
CA ALA A 461 4.73 42.87 26.73
C ALA A 461 5.19 44.30 27.03
N ARG A 462 6.45 44.65 26.68
CA ARG A 462 6.99 46.00 26.86
C ARG A 462 6.30 47.04 25.96
N GLU A 463 5.99 46.67 24.72
CA GLU A 463 5.24 47.54 23.81
C GLU A 463 3.83 47.83 24.33
N LEU A 464 3.13 46.81 24.85
CA LEU A 464 1.79 46.97 25.44
C LEU A 464 1.81 47.76 26.74
N ALA A 465 2.83 47.56 27.57
CA ALA A 465 3.04 48.37 28.76
C ALA A 465 3.28 49.85 28.40
N GLY A 466 4.06 50.14 27.36
CA GLY A 466 4.28 51.49 26.85
C GLY A 466 3.03 52.16 26.26
N ARG A 467 2.06 51.36 25.79
CA ARG A 467 0.74 51.84 25.33
C ARG A 467 -0.27 52.01 26.46
N GLY A 468 0.08 51.67 27.69
CA GLY A 468 -0.83 51.71 28.85
C GLY A 468 -1.77 50.51 28.96
N GLU A 469 -1.63 49.49 28.10
CA GLU A 469 -2.46 48.28 28.11
C GLU A 469 -1.89 47.24 29.09
N LEU A 470 -1.87 47.58 30.38
CA LEU A 470 -1.18 46.82 31.43
C LEU A 470 -1.71 45.38 31.58
N ARG A 471 -3.01 45.15 31.36
CA ARG A 471 -3.62 43.81 31.43
C ARG A 471 -3.11 42.88 30.33
N LEU A 472 -2.98 43.39 29.10
CA LEU A 472 -2.45 42.61 27.97
C LEU A 472 -0.94 42.40 28.11
N ALA A 473 -0.22 43.37 28.70
CA ALA A 473 1.18 43.22 29.05
C ALA A 473 1.41 42.07 30.05
N VAL A 474 0.59 41.96 31.11
CA VAL A 474 0.65 40.84 32.07
C VAL A 474 0.39 39.50 31.36
N ARG A 475 -0.58 39.45 30.44
CA ARG A 475 -0.86 38.23 29.66
C ARG A 475 0.32 37.82 28.79
N ALA A 476 0.95 38.76 28.10
CA ALA A 476 2.13 38.48 27.28
C ALA A 476 3.31 37.98 28.14
N MET A 477 3.53 38.56 29.34
CA MET A 477 4.57 38.08 30.27
C MET A 477 4.28 36.70 30.85
N TYR A 478 3.00 36.38 31.10
CA TYR A 478 2.60 35.04 31.52
C TYR A 478 2.90 34.00 30.43
N LEU A 479 2.55 34.29 29.18
CA LEU A 479 2.87 33.44 28.02
C LEU A 479 4.39 33.31 27.82
N ALA A 480 5.16 34.38 28.03
CA ALA A 480 6.62 34.33 28.01
C ALA A 480 7.17 33.33 29.06
N SER A 481 6.61 33.35 30.26
CA SER A 481 6.99 32.45 31.36
C SER A 481 6.70 30.99 31.01
N LEU A 482 5.52 30.71 30.42
CA LEU A 482 5.16 29.37 29.94
C LEU A 482 6.05 28.92 28.77
N ALA A 483 6.38 29.80 27.83
CA ALA A 483 7.28 29.51 26.73
C ALA A 483 8.69 29.17 27.22
N HIS A 484 9.19 29.89 28.24
CA HIS A 484 10.47 29.63 28.88
C HIS A 484 10.48 28.25 29.57
N LEU A 485 9.47 27.96 30.40
CA LEU A 485 9.35 26.68 31.10
C LEU A 485 9.13 25.50 30.15
N GLY A 486 8.40 25.73 29.05
CA GLY A 486 8.21 24.76 27.97
C GLY A 486 9.50 24.43 27.24
N ARG A 487 10.32 25.43 26.91
CA ARG A 487 11.62 25.24 26.28
C ARG A 487 12.58 24.43 27.16
N ARG A 488 12.48 24.56 28.48
CA ARG A 488 13.28 23.80 29.46
C ARG A 488 12.68 22.45 29.84
N GLU A 489 11.62 22.01 29.16
CA GLU A 489 10.91 20.75 29.42
C GLU A 489 10.35 20.60 30.86
N LEU A 490 10.26 21.70 31.61
CA LEU A 490 9.69 21.75 32.96
C LEU A 490 8.17 21.72 32.94
N VAL A 491 7.58 22.12 31.82
CA VAL A 491 6.14 22.13 31.58
C VAL A 491 5.86 21.69 30.15
N VAL A 492 4.78 20.94 29.91
CA VAL A 492 4.34 20.62 28.55
C VAL A 492 3.19 21.55 28.18
N ILE A 493 3.42 22.47 27.24
CA ILE A 493 2.42 23.43 26.76
C ILE A 493 1.31 22.65 26.03
N ALA A 494 0.07 22.79 26.50
CA ALA A 494 -1.08 22.16 25.88
C ALA A 494 -2.34 23.01 26.10
N ARG A 495 -3.15 23.16 25.04
CA ARG A 495 -4.35 24.00 25.05
C ARG A 495 -5.38 23.64 26.13
N PHE A 496 -5.48 22.37 26.49
CA PHE A 496 -6.49 21.89 27.45
C PHE A 496 -6.06 22.00 28.92
N LYS A 497 -4.85 22.49 29.21
CA LYS A 497 -4.33 22.58 30.58
C LYS A 497 -4.75 23.90 31.23
N SER A 498 -5.18 23.79 32.49
CA SER A 498 -5.44 24.94 33.35
C SER A 498 -4.15 25.50 33.96
N ASN A 499 -4.22 26.72 34.50
CA ASN A 499 -3.11 27.34 35.21
C ASN A 499 -2.64 26.48 36.40
N ARG A 500 -3.58 25.83 37.10
CA ARG A 500 -3.30 24.88 38.19
C ARG A 500 -2.59 23.62 37.72
N ASP A 501 -2.89 23.12 36.52
CA ASP A 501 -2.19 21.96 35.94
C ASP A 501 -0.72 22.28 35.68
N TYR A 502 -0.43 23.51 35.22
CA TYR A 502 0.93 23.99 35.02
C TYR A 502 1.70 24.09 36.34
N GLU A 503 1.10 24.61 37.40
CA GLU A 503 1.70 24.64 38.74
C GLU A 503 2.00 23.23 39.28
N LEU A 504 1.04 22.29 39.13
CA LEU A 504 1.21 20.91 39.59
C LEU A 504 2.27 20.14 38.79
N GLU A 505 2.38 20.41 37.49
CA GLU A 505 3.46 19.86 36.65
C GLU A 505 4.82 20.44 37.07
N LEU A 506 4.89 21.75 37.26
CA LEU A 506 6.12 22.42 37.67
C LEU A 506 6.58 21.95 39.06
N ARG A 507 5.67 21.83 40.02
CA ARG A 507 5.98 21.28 41.37
C ARG A 507 6.52 19.85 41.31
N ARG A 508 6.07 19.05 40.33
CA ARG A 508 6.56 17.68 40.15
C ARG A 508 7.95 17.64 39.53
N ARG A 509 8.23 18.48 38.53
CA ARG A 509 9.47 18.45 37.75
C ARG A 509 10.59 19.34 38.28
N ALA A 510 10.27 20.45 38.94
CA ALA A 510 11.21 21.44 39.46
C ALA A 510 11.42 21.34 40.99
N ARG A 511 11.37 20.14 41.57
CA ARG A 511 11.49 19.92 43.04
C ARG A 511 12.76 20.52 43.64
N ALA A 512 13.84 20.53 42.87
CA ALA A 512 15.13 21.09 43.29
C ALA A 512 15.16 22.62 43.37
N TRP A 513 14.13 23.32 42.85
CA TRP A 513 14.09 24.77 42.73
C TRP A 513 12.81 25.36 43.35
N PRO A 514 12.69 25.38 44.69
CA PRO A 514 11.49 25.89 45.37
C PRO A 514 11.25 27.38 45.13
N ALA A 515 12.32 28.18 44.95
CA ALA A 515 12.21 29.60 44.62
C ALA A 515 11.54 29.84 43.24
N LEU A 516 11.81 28.99 42.26
CA LEU A 516 11.18 29.04 40.93
C LEU A 516 9.69 28.73 41.04
N GLN A 517 9.32 27.73 41.84
CA GLN A 517 7.93 27.35 42.06
C GLN A 517 7.14 28.47 42.73
N GLY A 518 7.70 29.11 43.77
CA GLY A 518 7.09 30.25 44.45
C GLY A 518 6.86 31.43 43.51
N ALA A 519 7.89 31.84 42.77
CA ALA A 519 7.79 32.95 41.82
C ALA A 519 6.76 32.69 40.70
N PHE A 520 6.66 31.43 40.20
CA PHE A 520 5.66 31.07 39.21
C PHE A 520 4.24 31.09 39.79
N ALA A 521 4.02 30.59 41.00
CA ALA A 521 2.72 30.58 41.66
C ALA A 521 2.20 32.01 41.95
N GLU A 522 3.08 32.91 42.39
CA GLU A 522 2.74 34.33 42.58
C GLU A 522 2.32 35.01 41.28
N ASN A 523 3.00 34.69 40.16
CA ASN A 523 2.65 35.20 38.84
C ASN A 523 1.35 34.59 38.30
N VAL A 524 1.10 33.30 38.53
CA VAL A 524 -0.19 32.68 38.19
C VAL A 524 -1.33 33.38 38.94
N GLY A 525 -1.20 33.58 40.26
CA GLY A 525 -2.23 34.28 41.04
C GLY A 525 -2.44 35.74 40.63
N SER A 526 -1.38 36.43 40.21
CA SER A 526 -1.47 37.81 39.71
C SER A 526 -2.09 37.88 38.32
N PHE A 527 -1.77 36.92 37.44
CA PHE A 527 -2.40 36.77 36.14
C PHE A 527 -3.89 36.44 36.27
N ASP A 528 -4.26 35.50 37.15
CA ASP A 528 -5.66 35.10 37.35
C ASP A 528 -6.52 36.27 37.86
N ARG A 529 -6.00 37.09 38.78
CA ARG A 529 -6.69 38.30 39.26
C ARG A 529 -6.86 39.36 38.16
N ALA A 530 -5.84 39.56 37.34
CA ALA A 530 -5.85 40.57 36.27
C ALA A 530 -6.71 40.14 35.06
N TRP A 531 -6.63 38.87 34.66
CA TRP A 531 -7.28 38.36 33.46
C TRP A 531 -8.70 37.88 33.74
N TYR A 532 -8.89 36.94 34.67
CA TYR A 532 -10.20 36.39 35.01
C TYR A 532 -10.93 37.20 36.10
N GLY A 533 -10.18 37.76 37.05
CA GLY A 533 -10.73 38.55 38.15
C GLY A 533 -11.05 40.01 37.80
N MET A 534 -10.72 40.47 36.59
CA MET A 534 -10.95 41.86 36.12
C MET A 534 -10.40 42.96 37.06
N HIS A 535 -9.39 42.66 37.89
CA HIS A 535 -8.78 43.66 38.76
C HIS A 535 -7.87 44.59 37.97
N GLU A 536 -7.80 45.87 38.37
CA GLU A 536 -6.86 46.82 37.79
C GLU A 536 -5.42 46.42 38.11
N VAL A 537 -4.57 46.49 37.09
CA VAL A 537 -3.14 46.20 37.21
C VAL A 537 -2.43 47.52 37.44
N SER A 538 -1.85 47.72 38.62
CA SER A 538 -1.00 48.87 38.90
C SER A 538 0.39 48.72 38.25
N ALA A 539 1.11 49.83 38.06
CA ALA A 539 2.50 49.80 37.58
C ALA A 539 3.42 49.01 38.53
N GLU A 540 3.17 49.09 39.84
CA GLU A 540 3.90 48.32 40.86
C GLU A 540 3.65 46.81 40.70
N ALA A 541 2.40 46.39 40.48
CA ALA A 541 2.05 45.00 40.26
C ALA A 541 2.71 44.45 38.97
N LEU A 542 2.79 45.27 37.92
CA LEU A 542 3.48 44.91 36.69
C LEU A 542 4.99 44.71 36.92
N GLN A 543 5.63 45.62 37.68
CA GLN A 543 7.06 45.54 38.01
C GLN A 543 7.38 44.32 38.89
N GLN A 544 6.51 43.99 39.83
CA GLN A 544 6.64 42.77 40.63
C GLN A 544 6.50 41.52 39.77
N PHE A 545 5.54 41.50 38.83
CA PHE A 545 5.37 40.42 37.87
C PHE A 545 6.64 40.22 37.02
N GLU A 546 7.21 41.30 36.49
CA GLU A 546 8.44 41.28 35.71
C GLU A 546 9.63 40.76 36.52
N THR A 547 9.77 41.21 37.77
CA THR A 547 10.80 40.72 38.70
C THR A 547 10.71 39.21 38.90
N ASN A 548 9.49 38.69 39.06
CA ASN A 548 9.25 37.26 39.19
C ASN A 548 9.53 36.50 37.88
N VAL A 549 9.22 37.07 36.70
CA VAL A 549 9.63 36.48 35.41
C VAL A 549 11.16 36.38 35.31
N GLN A 550 11.88 37.43 35.70
CA GLN A 550 13.35 37.41 35.72
C GLN A 550 13.90 36.36 36.69
N ARG A 551 13.28 36.21 37.88
CA ARG A 551 13.63 35.14 38.82
C ARG A 551 13.41 33.75 38.23
N ILE A 552 12.28 33.51 37.56
CA ILE A 552 12.00 32.23 36.88
C ILE A 552 13.07 31.92 35.82
N ARG A 553 13.52 32.93 35.06
CA ARG A 553 14.59 32.79 34.07
C ARG A 553 15.95 32.49 34.69
N ALA A 554 16.26 33.15 35.82
CA ALA A 554 17.53 33.01 36.52
C ALA A 554 17.66 31.69 37.30
N SER A 555 16.55 31.12 37.79
CA SER A 555 16.53 29.99 38.72
C SER A 555 16.60 28.59 38.06
N GLY A 556 17.34 28.45 36.97
CA GLY A 556 17.73 27.13 36.44
C GLY A 556 19.12 27.18 35.83
N GLY A 557 19.94 26.18 36.18
CA GLY A 557 21.32 26.02 35.74
C GLY A 557 21.51 25.96 34.22
N PRO A 558 22.75 25.77 33.73
CA PRO A 558 23.16 26.18 32.39
C PRO A 558 22.25 25.61 31.30
N THR A 559 21.90 26.49 30.37
CA THR A 559 21.23 26.17 29.11
C THR A 559 22.03 25.10 28.35
N PRO A 560 21.38 24.04 27.81
CA PRO A 560 22.05 23.04 26.99
C PRO A 560 22.66 23.63 25.71
#